data_AF-A0A7C6B630-F1
#
_entry.id   AF-A0A7C6B630-F1
#
_cell.length_a   1.000
_cell.length_b   1.000
_cell.length_c   1.000
_cell.angle_alpha   90.00
_cell.angle_beta   90.00
_cell.angle_gamma   90.00
#
_symmetry.space_group_name_H-M   'P 1'
#
loop_
_entity.id
_entity.type
_entity.pdbx_description
1 polymer ?
#
loop_
_entity_poly.entity_id
_entity_poly.type
_entity_poly.pdbx_seq_one_letter_code
_entity_poly.pdbx_strand_id
1 'polypeptide(L)'
;MSLRSKAFHCLVFVVFLSLSSVSAPPSGNAGEKLTVPLVTNEDYIDKVTASFNVDTSDLMTMFRIVFFSLPERVKVYPTENYYYFRLARDGNQFAGNFRLDALDRDRGIIHFAYFRDYEPWLIEDNLQHKALTSKDGVKVEKVEDLVYAVTYAGRRVIFALNDLRGVKPPQDILGENETYIGPIFDESGIRFVLIFNRLSNVFHYGLDETVKVADVFRTSSVSDRIVVGQRTGFAFYEDRLKKRRILIGVHAANTDVNNWFDGPFDQLPDNFLKGNALRDAIVATSPQLANTIDRFGNYDKEGSERVFIAPYIHWRYEDELAVFSDCARDLGLSEKEYYSCFAISPEDDHAESAGAEDMGSEDKSATIPATAAK
;
A
#
# COMPACT_ATOMS: atom_id res chain seq x y z
N MET A 1 17.05 -104.48 -34.27
CA MET A 1 16.95 -104.77 -32.84
C MET A 1 17.19 -103.47 -32.08
N SER A 2 16.27 -103.05 -31.20
CA SER A 2 16.43 -102.15 -30.02
C SER A 2 17.25 -100.85 -30.16
N LEU A 3 16.93 -99.65 -29.63
CA LEU A 3 15.79 -98.97 -29.00
C LEU A 3 16.31 -97.53 -28.72
N ARG A 4 15.53 -96.49 -29.05
CA ARG A 4 15.39 -95.14 -28.42
C ARG A 4 16.62 -94.38 -27.85
N SER A 5 16.77 -93.12 -28.26
CA SER A 5 16.59 -91.96 -27.36
C SER A 5 16.34 -90.67 -28.15
N LYS A 6 15.45 -89.82 -27.64
CA LYS A 6 15.00 -88.53 -28.20
C LYS A 6 15.85 -87.39 -27.64
N ALA A 7 16.15 -86.37 -28.44
CA ALA A 7 16.12 -84.97 -28.01
C ALA A 7 16.15 -84.03 -29.23
N PHE A 8 15.06 -83.31 -29.43
CA PHE A 8 14.95 -82.14 -30.30
C PHE A 8 15.88 -81.03 -29.77
N HIS A 9 16.67 -80.39 -30.63
CA HIS A 9 17.20 -79.05 -30.38
C HIS A 9 17.02 -78.20 -31.64
N CYS A 10 16.28 -77.10 -31.45
CA CYS A 10 15.88 -76.14 -32.46
C CYS A 10 17.06 -75.23 -32.79
N LEU A 11 17.34 -75.07 -34.08
CA LEU A 11 18.41 -74.24 -34.63
C LEU A 11 17.95 -72.77 -34.62
N VAL A 12 18.55 -71.92 -33.78
CA VAL A 12 18.30 -70.47 -33.79
C VAL A 12 19.38 -69.77 -34.62
N PHE A 13 18.97 -69.22 -35.75
CA PHE A 13 19.75 -68.27 -36.55
C PHE A 13 19.80 -66.93 -35.83
N VAL A 14 21.01 -66.46 -35.46
CA VAL A 14 21.24 -65.12 -34.94
C VAL A 14 21.49 -64.17 -36.11
N VAL A 15 20.55 -63.27 -36.34
CA VAL A 15 20.67 -62.13 -37.27
C VAL A 15 21.37 -60.99 -36.54
N PHE A 16 22.51 -60.54 -37.05
CA PHE A 16 23.17 -59.31 -36.62
C PHE A 16 22.42 -58.09 -37.17
N LEU A 17 21.68 -57.38 -36.31
CA LEU A 17 21.11 -56.07 -36.60
C LEU A 17 22.11 -54.98 -36.19
N SER A 18 22.61 -54.25 -37.17
CA SER A 18 23.39 -53.03 -36.98
C SER A 18 22.46 -51.90 -36.52
N LEU A 19 22.49 -51.57 -35.23
CA LEU A 19 21.88 -50.36 -34.69
C LEU A 19 22.74 -49.14 -35.05
N SER A 20 22.36 -48.44 -36.10
CA SER A 20 22.79 -47.07 -36.33
C SER A 20 22.08 -46.18 -35.30
N SER A 21 22.81 -45.77 -34.26
CA SER A 21 22.38 -44.77 -33.30
C SER A 21 22.23 -43.42 -34.00
N VAL A 22 21.01 -43.12 -34.44
CA VAL A 22 20.61 -41.77 -34.81
C VAL A 22 20.62 -40.95 -33.53
N SER A 23 21.70 -40.20 -33.31
CA SER A 23 21.74 -39.15 -32.31
C SER A 23 20.65 -38.14 -32.65
N ALA A 24 19.54 -38.19 -31.92
CA ALA A 24 18.58 -37.10 -31.91
C ALA A 24 19.34 -35.81 -31.56
N PRO A 25 19.11 -34.70 -32.28
CA PRO A 25 19.65 -33.42 -31.85
C PRO A 25 19.18 -33.19 -30.41
N PRO A 26 20.03 -32.62 -29.53
CA PRO A 26 19.58 -32.24 -28.20
C PRO A 26 18.35 -31.37 -28.40
N SER A 27 17.22 -31.81 -27.84
CA SER A 27 16.05 -30.98 -27.69
C SER A 27 16.51 -29.76 -26.89
N GLY A 28 16.86 -28.70 -27.61
CA GLY A 28 17.09 -27.39 -27.01
C GLY A 28 15.83 -27.11 -26.21
N ASN A 29 15.99 -26.93 -24.90
CA ASN A 29 14.92 -26.38 -24.07
C ASN A 29 14.39 -25.17 -24.82
N ALA A 30 13.18 -25.30 -25.38
CA ALA A 30 12.44 -24.18 -25.90
C ALA A 30 12.43 -23.17 -24.74
N GLY A 31 13.17 -22.08 -24.94
CA GLY A 31 13.49 -21.14 -23.88
C GLY A 31 12.21 -20.80 -23.15
N GLU A 32 12.20 -21.04 -21.84
CA GLU A 32 11.15 -20.56 -20.96
C GLU A 32 10.97 -19.08 -21.29
N LYS A 33 9.85 -18.76 -21.94
CA LYS A 33 9.61 -17.44 -22.48
C LYS A 33 9.53 -16.54 -21.26
N LEU A 34 10.61 -15.79 -20.99
CA LEU A 34 10.67 -14.84 -19.90
C LEU A 34 9.52 -13.83 -20.10
N THR A 35 8.42 -14.04 -19.39
CA THR A 35 7.28 -13.12 -19.40
C THR A 35 7.56 -12.04 -18.38
N VAL A 36 8.21 -10.98 -18.83
CA VAL A 36 8.29 -9.72 -18.08
C VAL A 36 7.05 -8.91 -18.43
N PRO A 37 6.26 -8.44 -17.44
CA PRO A 37 5.16 -7.52 -17.71
C PRO A 37 5.69 -6.26 -18.39
N LEU A 38 5.24 -6.02 -19.62
CA LEU A 38 5.53 -4.81 -20.37
C LEU A 38 4.33 -3.88 -20.27
N VAL A 39 4.57 -2.63 -19.90
CA VAL A 39 3.57 -1.56 -19.98
C VAL A 39 3.96 -0.69 -21.16
N THR A 40 3.09 -0.57 -22.16
CA THR A 40 3.36 0.23 -23.36
C THR A 40 2.50 1.49 -23.39
N ASN A 41 2.97 2.50 -24.14
CA ASN A 41 2.14 3.66 -24.46
C ASN A 41 0.96 3.28 -25.38
N GLU A 42 1.11 2.25 -26.22
CA GLU A 42 0.01 1.70 -27.04
C GLU A 42 -1.16 1.24 -26.14
N ASP A 43 -0.88 0.44 -25.10
CA ASP A 43 -1.89 0.02 -24.12
C ASP A 43 -2.59 1.20 -23.43
N TYR A 44 -1.86 2.30 -23.21
CA TYR A 44 -2.43 3.52 -22.63
C TYR A 44 -3.35 4.23 -23.61
N ILE A 45 -2.88 4.49 -24.85
CA ILE A 45 -3.65 5.15 -25.90
C ILE A 45 -4.93 4.36 -26.21
N ASP A 46 -4.84 3.04 -26.33
CA ASP A 46 -5.98 2.18 -26.59
C ASP A 46 -7.04 2.30 -25.48
N LYS A 47 -6.63 2.45 -24.22
CA LYS A 47 -7.56 2.63 -23.09
C LYS A 47 -8.22 4.00 -23.08
N VAL A 48 -7.47 5.10 -23.28
CA VAL A 48 -8.03 6.46 -23.23
C VAL A 48 -8.91 6.79 -24.43
N THR A 49 -8.67 6.15 -25.58
CA THR A 49 -9.45 6.34 -26.82
C THR A 49 -10.64 5.40 -26.95
N ALA A 50 -10.72 4.35 -26.13
CA ALA A 50 -11.88 3.48 -26.07
C ALA A 50 -13.12 4.27 -25.61
N SER A 51 -14.13 4.35 -26.47
CA SER A 51 -15.38 5.02 -26.14
C SER A 51 -16.48 4.03 -25.76
N PHE A 52 -17.19 4.36 -24.70
CA PHE A 52 -18.33 3.60 -24.23
C PHE A 52 -19.43 4.59 -23.83
N ASN A 53 -20.67 4.38 -24.27
CA ASN A 53 -21.78 5.28 -23.93
C ASN A 53 -22.40 4.90 -22.56
N VAL A 54 -21.76 5.30 -21.45
CA VAL A 54 -22.26 5.07 -20.08
C VAL A 54 -22.00 6.32 -19.25
N ASP A 55 -22.98 6.70 -18.44
CA ASP A 55 -22.90 7.81 -17.50
C ASP A 55 -21.93 7.49 -16.34
N THR A 56 -20.81 8.23 -16.27
CA THR A 56 -19.79 8.10 -15.22
C THR A 56 -20.03 9.00 -14.02
N SER A 57 -21.15 9.74 -13.96
CA SER A 57 -21.54 10.54 -12.80
C SER A 57 -22.33 9.74 -11.76
N ASP A 58 -22.94 8.62 -12.15
CA ASP A 58 -23.64 7.73 -11.23
C ASP A 58 -22.68 6.75 -10.53
N LEU A 59 -22.64 6.80 -9.19
CA LEU A 59 -21.75 5.97 -8.38
C LEU A 59 -21.99 4.48 -8.57
N MET A 60 -23.24 4.04 -8.66
CA MET A 60 -23.54 2.61 -8.82
C MET A 60 -23.17 2.09 -10.21
N THR A 61 -23.25 2.95 -11.21
CA THR A 61 -22.77 2.67 -12.57
C THR A 61 -21.26 2.53 -12.59
N MET A 62 -20.51 3.43 -11.92
CA MET A 62 -19.06 3.29 -11.79
C MET A 62 -18.68 2.04 -11.00
N PHE A 63 -19.32 1.78 -9.86
CA PHE A 63 -19.15 0.55 -9.08
C PHE A 63 -19.32 -0.68 -9.97
N ARG A 64 -20.40 -0.72 -10.76
CA ARG A 64 -20.67 -1.83 -11.68
C ARG A 64 -19.57 -2.01 -12.72
N ILE A 65 -19.12 -0.92 -13.36
CA ILE A 65 -18.04 -0.96 -14.37
C ILE A 65 -16.79 -1.58 -13.76
N VAL A 66 -16.32 -1.06 -12.63
CA VAL A 66 -15.08 -1.52 -12.01
C VAL A 66 -15.24 -2.94 -11.49
N PHE A 67 -16.31 -3.23 -10.74
CA PHE A 67 -16.55 -4.54 -10.14
C PHE A 67 -16.67 -5.67 -11.18
N PHE A 68 -17.31 -5.41 -12.31
CA PHE A 68 -17.40 -6.38 -13.42
C PHE A 68 -16.10 -6.54 -14.21
N SER A 69 -15.15 -5.61 -14.05
CA SER A 69 -13.81 -5.69 -14.66
C SER A 69 -12.80 -6.44 -13.79
N LEU A 70 -13.09 -6.65 -12.50
CA LEU A 70 -12.20 -7.39 -11.60
C LEU A 70 -12.15 -8.88 -11.93
N PRO A 71 -11.00 -9.56 -11.75
CA PRO A 71 -10.96 -11.02 -11.77
C PRO A 71 -11.83 -11.62 -10.66
N GLU A 72 -12.08 -12.93 -10.70
CA GLU A 72 -12.87 -13.62 -9.66
C GLU A 72 -12.27 -13.51 -8.26
N ARG A 73 -10.96 -13.29 -8.17
CA ARG A 73 -10.24 -13.07 -6.91
C ARG A 73 -9.21 -11.95 -7.08
N VAL A 74 -9.23 -10.99 -6.16
CA VAL A 74 -8.25 -9.90 -6.05
C VAL A 74 -7.49 -9.99 -4.74
N LYS A 75 -6.24 -9.51 -4.75
CA LYS A 75 -5.43 -9.30 -3.56
C LYS A 75 -5.47 -7.82 -3.20
N VAL A 76 -5.85 -7.52 -1.97
CA VAL A 76 -5.72 -6.18 -1.39
C VAL A 76 -4.39 -6.14 -0.67
N TYR A 77 -3.46 -5.30 -1.13
CA TYR A 77 -2.10 -5.20 -0.61
C TYR A 77 -1.98 -4.21 0.56
N PRO A 78 -2.55 -3.00 0.49
CA PRO A 78 -2.43 -2.04 1.56
C PRO A 78 -3.07 -2.55 2.85
N THR A 79 -2.44 -2.26 3.98
CA THR A 79 -2.84 -2.86 5.27
C THR A 79 -4.14 -2.26 5.82
N GLU A 80 -4.47 -1.04 5.39
CA GLU A 80 -5.73 -0.36 5.70
C GLU A 80 -6.92 -0.90 4.87
N ASN A 81 -6.69 -1.89 3.99
CA ASN A 81 -7.71 -2.65 3.24
C ASN A 81 -8.34 -1.93 2.04
N TYR A 82 -7.58 -1.04 1.41
CA TYR A 82 -7.96 -0.38 0.17
C TYR A 82 -7.51 -1.16 -1.05
N TYR A 83 -8.48 -1.55 -1.89
CA TYR A 83 -8.21 -2.03 -3.23
C TYR A 83 -8.32 -0.86 -4.20
N TYR A 84 -7.19 -0.21 -4.48
CA TYR A 84 -7.11 0.91 -5.42
C TYR A 84 -7.27 0.46 -6.86
N PHE A 85 -7.89 1.32 -7.66
CA PHE A 85 -7.96 1.17 -9.10
C PHE A 85 -7.76 2.52 -9.79
N ARG A 86 -7.29 2.45 -11.04
CA ARG A 86 -7.37 3.54 -12.00
C ARG A 86 -8.06 3.04 -13.26
N LEU A 87 -8.84 3.90 -13.89
CA LEU A 87 -9.43 3.63 -15.19
C LEU A 87 -9.40 4.90 -16.03
N ALA A 88 -9.14 4.71 -17.32
CA ALA A 88 -9.21 5.77 -18.30
C ALA A 88 -10.42 5.54 -19.21
N ARG A 89 -11.15 6.60 -19.53
CA ARG A 89 -12.37 6.52 -20.33
C ARG A 89 -12.77 7.85 -20.95
N ASP A 90 -13.05 7.86 -22.26
CA ASP A 90 -13.54 9.04 -23.00
C ASP A 90 -12.66 10.28 -22.71
N GLY A 91 -11.33 10.09 -22.68
CA GLY A 91 -10.35 11.14 -22.33
C GLY A 91 -10.26 11.52 -20.84
N ASN A 92 -11.09 10.97 -19.97
CA ASN A 92 -11.05 11.18 -18.52
C ASN A 92 -10.22 10.10 -17.83
N GLN A 93 -9.50 10.48 -16.78
CA GLN A 93 -8.86 9.55 -15.86
C GLN A 93 -9.63 9.56 -14.54
N PHE A 94 -9.90 8.38 -14.00
CA PHE A 94 -10.51 8.23 -12.69
C PHE A 94 -9.61 7.35 -11.82
N ALA A 95 -9.55 7.72 -10.55
CA ALA A 95 -8.97 6.93 -9.49
C ALA A 95 -10.05 6.61 -8.45
N GLY A 96 -9.83 5.57 -7.67
CA GLY A 96 -10.79 5.18 -6.65
C GLY A 96 -10.35 3.92 -5.91
N ASN A 97 -11.23 3.46 -5.03
CA ASN A 97 -10.97 2.26 -4.25
C ASN A 97 -12.25 1.51 -3.86
N PHE A 98 -12.05 0.25 -3.51
CA PHE A 98 -12.94 -0.48 -2.63
C PHE A 98 -12.25 -0.63 -1.28
N ARG A 99 -12.84 -0.13 -0.19
CA ARG A 99 -12.30 -0.30 1.17
C ARG A 99 -13.15 -1.29 1.96
N LEU A 100 -12.50 -2.36 2.42
CA LEU A 100 -13.07 -3.30 3.40
C LEU A 100 -12.58 -2.92 4.79
N ASP A 101 -13.16 -1.84 5.31
CA ASP A 101 -12.74 -1.25 6.58
C ASP A 101 -12.85 -2.23 7.76
N ALA A 102 -11.93 -2.13 8.72
CA ALA A 102 -11.88 -3.02 9.88
C ALA A 102 -13.08 -2.92 10.82
N LEU A 103 -13.75 -1.77 10.88
CA LEU A 103 -14.96 -1.54 11.66
C LEU A 103 -16.21 -2.12 10.98
N ASP A 104 -16.21 -2.18 9.64
CA ASP A 104 -17.45 -2.28 8.87
C ASP A 104 -17.57 -3.54 8.01
N ARG A 105 -16.47 -4.12 7.53
CA ARG A 105 -16.50 -5.29 6.63
C ARG A 105 -17.23 -6.50 7.20
N ASP A 106 -17.10 -6.75 8.51
CA ASP A 106 -17.74 -7.88 9.18
C ASP A 106 -19.25 -7.67 9.38
N ARG A 107 -19.72 -6.42 9.23
CA ARG A 107 -21.13 -6.04 9.23
C ARG A 107 -21.76 -6.11 7.84
N GLY A 108 -21.00 -6.57 6.84
CA GLY A 108 -21.47 -6.70 5.46
C GLY A 108 -21.42 -5.40 4.66
N ILE A 109 -20.51 -4.48 5.01
CA ILE A 109 -20.35 -3.17 4.38
C ILE A 109 -19.04 -3.15 3.58
N ILE A 110 -19.07 -2.52 2.40
CA ILE A 110 -17.88 -2.18 1.62
C ILE A 110 -18.00 -0.73 1.17
N HIS A 111 -16.95 0.06 1.37
CA HIS A 111 -16.95 1.44 0.88
C HIS A 111 -16.46 1.44 -0.56
N PHE A 112 -17.14 2.19 -1.40
CA PHE A 112 -16.71 2.45 -2.76
C PHE A 112 -16.58 3.94 -2.94
N ALA A 113 -15.40 4.35 -3.41
CA ALA A 113 -15.13 5.74 -3.76
C ALA A 113 -14.46 5.83 -5.12
N TYR A 114 -14.77 6.90 -5.85
CA TYR A 114 -14.04 7.29 -7.05
C TYR A 114 -14.08 8.80 -7.24
N PHE A 115 -13.10 9.31 -7.95
CA PHE A 115 -12.92 10.72 -8.28
C PHE A 115 -12.18 10.80 -9.61
N ARG A 116 -12.16 11.99 -10.23
CA ARG A 116 -11.27 12.22 -11.37
C ARG A 116 -9.83 12.27 -10.85
N ASP A 117 -8.95 11.52 -11.50
CA ASP A 117 -7.56 11.38 -11.06
C ASP A 117 -6.93 12.77 -10.94
N TYR A 118 -6.15 12.95 -9.89
CA TYR A 118 -5.60 14.26 -9.57
C TYR A 118 -4.59 14.66 -10.64
N GLU A 119 -4.71 15.90 -11.12
CA GLU A 119 -3.72 16.53 -11.98
C GLU A 119 -3.43 17.93 -11.44
N PRO A 120 -2.16 18.34 -11.28
CA PRO A 120 -1.82 19.64 -10.67
C PRO A 120 -2.43 20.87 -11.35
N TRP A 121 -2.82 20.75 -12.62
CA TRP A 121 -3.44 21.81 -13.41
C TRP A 121 -4.97 21.72 -13.48
N LEU A 122 -5.58 20.70 -12.89
CA LEU A 122 -7.02 20.46 -12.90
C LEU A 122 -7.57 20.64 -11.48
N ILE A 123 -8.30 21.74 -11.28
CA ILE A 123 -9.03 21.97 -10.02
C ILE A 123 -10.42 21.35 -10.20
N GLU A 124 -10.59 20.10 -9.80
CA GLU A 124 -11.90 19.45 -9.76
C GLU A 124 -12.05 18.60 -8.51
N ASP A 125 -13.09 18.90 -7.73
CA ASP A 125 -13.44 18.16 -6.53
C ASP A 125 -14.78 17.46 -6.75
N ASN A 126 -14.72 16.26 -7.29
CA ASN A 126 -15.89 15.40 -7.52
C ASN A 126 -15.65 14.03 -6.89
N LEU A 127 -15.24 14.01 -5.62
CA LEU A 127 -15.23 12.78 -4.84
C LEU A 127 -16.64 12.23 -4.69
N GLN A 128 -16.83 11.01 -5.17
CA GLN A 128 -18.06 10.24 -5.00
C GLN A 128 -17.75 9.10 -4.03
N HIS A 129 -18.51 8.99 -2.95
CA HIS A 129 -18.34 7.96 -1.93
C HIS A 129 -19.68 7.37 -1.49
N LYS A 130 -19.70 6.06 -1.23
CA LYS A 130 -20.82 5.40 -0.56
C LYS A 130 -20.38 4.15 0.19
N ALA A 131 -20.86 3.99 1.42
CA ALA A 131 -20.87 2.71 2.13
C ALA A 131 -21.97 1.81 1.57
N LEU A 132 -21.60 0.78 0.80
CA LEU A 132 -22.51 -0.11 0.11
C LEU A 132 -22.88 -1.31 0.98
N THR A 133 -24.17 -1.64 0.96
CA THR A 133 -24.76 -2.71 1.76
C THR A 133 -25.72 -3.56 0.93
N SER A 134 -26.35 -4.55 1.57
CA SER A 134 -27.39 -5.36 0.93
C SER A 134 -28.59 -4.53 0.44
N LYS A 135 -28.83 -3.35 1.02
CA LYS A 135 -29.87 -2.41 0.55
C LYS A 135 -29.57 -1.84 -0.83
N ASP A 136 -28.29 -1.81 -1.21
CA ASP A 136 -27.80 -1.36 -2.51
C ASP A 136 -27.64 -2.53 -3.51
N GLY A 137 -28.06 -3.73 -3.12
CA GLY A 137 -27.85 -4.96 -3.88
C GLY A 137 -26.44 -5.52 -3.78
N VAL A 138 -25.60 -4.97 -2.89
CA VAL A 138 -24.21 -5.41 -2.67
C VAL A 138 -24.14 -6.26 -1.40
N LYS A 139 -23.80 -7.53 -1.54
CA LYS A 139 -23.67 -8.45 -0.41
C LYS A 139 -22.19 -8.69 -0.12
N VAL A 140 -21.74 -8.37 1.10
CA VAL A 140 -20.38 -8.66 1.58
C VAL A 140 -20.45 -9.77 2.61
N GLU A 141 -19.65 -10.82 2.42
CA GLU A 141 -19.63 -11.98 3.30
C GLU A 141 -18.19 -12.32 3.68
N LYS A 142 -17.92 -12.41 4.97
CA LYS A 142 -16.66 -12.99 5.47
C LYS A 142 -16.67 -14.50 5.16
N VAL A 143 -15.77 -14.95 4.30
CA VAL A 143 -15.65 -16.38 3.95
C VAL A 143 -14.57 -17.06 4.78
N GLU A 144 -13.48 -16.34 5.08
CA GLU A 144 -12.40 -16.75 5.97
C GLU A 144 -11.86 -15.51 6.69
N ASP A 145 -10.92 -15.69 7.61
CA ASP A 145 -10.20 -14.55 8.18
C ASP A 145 -9.47 -13.79 7.07
N LEU A 146 -9.72 -12.48 7.00
CA LEU A 146 -9.12 -11.59 5.99
C LEU A 146 -9.48 -11.97 4.55
N VAL A 147 -10.54 -12.77 4.34
CA VAL A 147 -11.07 -13.08 3.01
C VAL A 147 -12.56 -12.80 2.98
N TYR A 148 -12.95 -11.89 2.11
CA TYR A 148 -14.32 -11.44 1.96
C TYR A 148 -14.77 -11.71 0.55
N ALA A 149 -16.05 -11.97 0.40
CA ALA A 149 -16.65 -12.15 -0.89
C ALA A 149 -17.76 -11.14 -1.09
N VAL A 150 -17.62 -10.37 -2.15
CA VAL A 150 -18.54 -9.31 -2.53
C VAL A 150 -19.38 -9.85 -3.68
N THR A 151 -20.69 -9.71 -3.59
CA THR A 151 -21.63 -10.18 -4.62
C THR A 151 -22.55 -9.04 -5.04
N TYR A 152 -22.64 -8.78 -6.34
CA TYR A 152 -23.51 -7.76 -6.92
C TYR A 152 -24.02 -8.24 -8.28
N ALA A 153 -25.34 -8.13 -8.50
CA ALA A 153 -26.01 -8.53 -9.74
C ALA A 153 -25.61 -9.94 -10.23
N GLY A 154 -25.50 -10.90 -9.31
CA GLY A 154 -25.13 -12.31 -9.60
C GLY A 154 -23.64 -12.56 -9.80
N ARG A 155 -22.80 -11.52 -9.98
CA ARG A 155 -21.35 -11.65 -10.00
C ARG A 155 -20.80 -11.68 -8.59
N ARG A 156 -19.83 -12.56 -8.35
CA ARG A 156 -19.13 -12.71 -7.07
C ARG A 156 -17.62 -12.54 -7.26
N VAL A 157 -17.00 -11.72 -6.43
CA VAL A 157 -15.55 -11.48 -6.42
C VAL A 157 -15.01 -11.70 -5.00
N ILE A 158 -13.90 -12.42 -4.88
CA ILE A 158 -13.21 -12.66 -3.62
C ILE A 158 -12.13 -11.60 -3.42
N PHE A 159 -12.24 -10.84 -2.33
CA PHE A 159 -11.25 -9.90 -1.85
C PHE A 159 -10.43 -10.56 -0.75
N ALA A 160 -9.18 -10.91 -1.07
CA ALA A 160 -8.23 -11.41 -0.09
C ALA A 160 -7.43 -10.24 0.47
N LEU A 161 -7.66 -9.86 1.73
CA LEU A 161 -6.91 -8.81 2.40
C LEU A 161 -5.46 -9.25 2.64
N ASN A 162 -4.57 -8.28 2.87
CA ASN A 162 -3.18 -8.61 3.12
C ASN A 162 -3.04 -9.28 4.48
N ASP A 163 -2.48 -10.48 4.53
CA ASP A 163 -2.34 -11.24 5.77
C ASP A 163 -0.88 -11.23 6.18
N LEU A 164 -0.59 -10.38 7.17
CA LEU A 164 0.74 -10.18 7.73
C LEU A 164 0.83 -10.70 9.17
N ARG A 165 -0.11 -11.56 9.62
CA ARG A 165 -0.10 -12.12 10.99
C ARG A 165 1.19 -12.86 11.34
N GLY A 166 1.83 -13.45 10.33
CA GLY A 166 3.12 -14.13 10.45
C GLY A 166 4.34 -13.21 10.39
N VAL A 167 4.16 -11.94 9.99
CA VAL A 167 5.25 -10.97 9.88
C VAL A 167 5.56 -10.41 11.26
N LYS A 168 6.80 -10.64 11.69
CA LYS A 168 7.33 -10.12 12.94
C LYS A 168 8.65 -9.42 12.67
N PRO A 169 8.92 -8.30 13.34
CA PRO A 169 10.23 -7.68 13.28
C PRO A 169 11.32 -8.65 13.76
N PRO A 170 12.53 -8.65 13.17
CA PRO A 170 13.69 -9.36 13.73
C PRO A 170 13.96 -8.92 15.17
N GLN A 171 14.54 -9.81 15.99
CA GLN A 171 14.70 -9.56 17.43
C GLN A 171 15.58 -8.33 17.76
N ASP A 172 16.46 -7.93 16.84
CA ASP A 172 17.46 -6.88 17.02
C ASP A 172 17.01 -5.49 16.52
N ILE A 173 15.83 -5.35 15.90
CA ILE A 173 15.39 -4.05 15.38
C ILE A 173 14.69 -3.16 16.43
N LEU A 174 14.28 -3.73 17.58
CA LEU A 174 13.60 -3.00 18.65
C LEU A 174 14.59 -2.62 19.77
N GLY A 175 14.47 -1.38 20.24
CA GLY A 175 15.02 -0.89 21.50
C GLY A 175 14.23 -1.37 22.71
N GLU A 176 14.87 -1.31 23.89
CA GLU A 176 14.19 -1.63 25.17
C GLU A 176 12.99 -0.70 25.42
N ASN A 177 13.08 0.53 24.93
CA ASN A 177 12.07 1.56 25.08
C ASN A 177 11.06 1.61 23.93
N GLU A 178 11.12 0.67 23.01
CA GLU A 178 10.29 0.69 21.81
C GLU A 178 9.18 -0.35 21.86
N THR A 179 8.04 0.02 21.30
CA THR A 179 6.87 -0.84 21.16
C THR A 179 6.64 -1.12 19.69
N TYR A 180 6.56 -2.39 19.32
CA TYR A 180 6.05 -2.78 17.99
C TYR A 180 4.53 -2.63 17.95
N ILE A 181 4.04 -1.79 17.05
CA ILE A 181 2.61 -1.52 16.86
C ILE A 181 2.01 -2.55 15.89
N GLY A 182 2.65 -2.76 14.74
CA GLY A 182 2.20 -3.74 13.76
C GLY A 182 2.94 -3.67 12.42
N PRO A 183 2.71 -4.65 11.54
CA PRO A 183 3.30 -4.68 10.22
C PRO A 183 2.48 -3.81 9.27
N ILE A 184 3.16 -3.04 8.43
CA ILE A 184 2.56 -2.20 7.40
C ILE A 184 3.02 -2.71 6.05
N PHE A 185 2.10 -2.74 5.12
CA PHE A 185 2.34 -2.91 3.70
C PHE A 185 1.65 -1.74 3.03
N ASP A 186 2.45 -0.91 2.38
CA ASP A 186 2.07 0.33 1.73
C ASP A 186 1.73 0.08 0.25
N GLU A 187 0.92 0.93 -0.37
CA GLU A 187 0.56 0.87 -1.80
C GLU A 187 1.79 0.93 -2.72
N SER A 188 2.90 1.51 -2.26
CA SER A 188 4.16 1.49 -2.97
C SER A 188 4.69 0.06 -3.17
N GLY A 189 4.21 -0.93 -2.42
CA GLY A 189 4.76 -2.27 -2.38
C GLY A 189 5.88 -2.46 -1.35
N ILE A 190 6.15 -1.44 -0.54
CA ILE A 190 7.15 -1.50 0.53
C ILE A 190 6.48 -1.97 1.83
N ARG A 191 7.20 -2.82 2.56
CA ARG A 191 6.79 -3.27 3.89
C ARG A 191 7.55 -2.50 4.96
N PHE A 192 6.83 -2.17 6.02
CA PHE A 192 7.38 -1.53 7.20
C PHE A 192 6.94 -2.27 8.46
N VAL A 193 7.64 -1.99 9.54
CA VAL A 193 7.18 -2.24 10.90
C VAL A 193 6.98 -0.89 11.58
N LEU A 194 5.77 -0.65 12.06
CA LEU A 194 5.47 0.56 12.81
C LEU A 194 5.96 0.39 14.25
N ILE A 195 6.86 1.26 14.66
CA ILE A 195 7.52 1.26 15.96
C ILE A 195 7.19 2.57 16.67
N PHE A 196 6.90 2.50 17.97
CA PHE A 196 6.76 3.68 18.80
C PHE A 196 7.87 3.72 19.86
N ASN A 197 8.65 4.79 19.90
CA ASN A 197 9.65 5.02 20.92
C ASN A 197 9.04 5.74 22.12
N ARG A 198 9.00 5.07 23.27
CA ARG A 198 8.34 5.57 24.49
C ARG A 198 9.16 6.61 25.26
N LEU A 199 10.46 6.75 24.98
CA LEU A 199 11.30 7.77 25.64
C LEU A 199 11.19 9.13 24.94
N SER A 200 11.18 9.12 23.61
CA SER A 200 11.09 10.34 22.80
C SER A 200 9.66 10.68 22.36
N ASN A 201 8.69 9.76 22.52
CA ASN A 201 7.33 9.87 21.98
C ASN A 201 7.30 10.07 20.46
N VAL A 202 8.08 9.26 19.74
CA VAL A 202 8.25 9.35 18.28
C VAL A 202 7.84 8.04 17.63
N PHE A 203 7.11 8.13 16.53
CA PHE A 203 6.86 7.00 15.64
C PHE A 203 8.03 6.81 14.68
N HIS A 204 8.34 5.56 14.35
CA HIS A 204 9.26 5.21 13.28
C HIS A 204 8.63 4.19 12.35
N TYR A 205 8.72 4.43 11.05
CA TYR A 205 8.52 3.41 10.03
C TYR A 205 9.85 2.73 9.77
N GLY A 206 10.05 1.56 10.38
CA GLY A 206 11.23 0.74 10.12
C GLY A 206 11.05 -0.08 8.85
N LEU A 207 12.01 -0.03 7.92
CA LEU A 207 11.97 -0.85 6.71
C LEU A 207 12.02 -2.34 7.06
N ASP A 208 11.08 -3.13 6.53
CA ASP A 208 11.07 -4.58 6.72
C ASP A 208 11.93 -5.27 5.65
N GLU A 209 13.18 -5.54 6.00
CA GLU A 209 14.16 -6.24 5.17
C GLU A 209 14.12 -7.78 5.33
N THR A 210 13.09 -8.35 5.97
CA THR A 210 12.95 -9.82 6.09
C THR A 210 12.55 -10.50 4.78
N VAL A 211 12.12 -9.71 3.79
CA VAL A 211 11.95 -10.14 2.40
C VAL A 211 12.70 -9.20 1.47
N LYS A 212 12.79 -9.59 0.20
CA LYS A 212 13.28 -8.70 -0.84
C LYS A 212 12.41 -7.43 -0.88
N VAL A 213 13.05 -6.29 -0.61
CA VAL A 213 12.45 -4.97 -0.76
C VAL A 213 12.16 -4.72 -2.24
N ALA A 214 10.96 -4.22 -2.56
CA ALA A 214 10.55 -3.89 -3.91
C ALA A 214 11.17 -2.58 -4.41
N ASP A 215 12.43 -2.31 -4.09
CA ASP A 215 13.17 -1.14 -4.51
C ASP A 215 14.66 -1.47 -4.63
N VAL A 216 15.41 -0.58 -5.28
CA VAL A 216 16.86 -0.59 -5.30
C VAL A 216 17.32 0.70 -4.63
N PHE A 217 18.26 0.57 -3.70
CA PHE A 217 18.76 1.70 -2.94
C PHE A 217 20.06 2.25 -3.54
N ARG A 218 20.17 3.57 -3.56
CA ARG A 218 21.44 4.29 -3.73
C ARG A 218 21.77 5.04 -2.45
N THR A 219 23.05 5.23 -2.17
CA THR A 219 23.49 6.14 -1.12
C THR A 219 23.14 7.59 -1.51
N SER A 220 22.70 8.39 -0.54
CA SER A 220 22.47 9.82 -0.74
C SER A 220 23.79 10.58 -0.91
N SER A 221 23.74 11.72 -1.59
CA SER A 221 24.88 12.65 -1.65
C SER A 221 25.15 13.36 -0.32
N VAL A 222 24.20 13.35 0.62
CA VAL A 222 24.29 14.07 1.90
C VAL A 222 25.08 13.30 2.95
N SER A 223 24.84 11.98 3.04
CA SER A 223 25.40 11.14 4.10
C SER A 223 25.46 9.69 3.65
N ASP A 224 26.51 8.97 4.05
CA ASP A 224 26.65 7.54 3.80
C ASP A 224 25.68 6.68 4.63
N ARG A 225 25.06 7.28 5.65
CA ARG A 225 23.98 6.69 6.45
C ARG A 225 22.59 6.91 5.87
N ILE A 226 22.46 7.62 4.76
CA ILE A 226 21.16 7.83 4.11
C ILE A 226 21.15 7.06 2.80
N VAL A 227 20.11 6.26 2.59
CA VAL A 227 19.84 5.59 1.33
C VAL A 227 18.49 6.02 0.77
N VAL A 228 18.41 6.15 -0.55
CA VAL A 228 17.21 6.59 -1.27
C VAL A 228 16.77 5.49 -2.23
N GLY A 229 15.48 5.15 -2.18
CA GLY A 229 14.85 4.21 -3.10
C GLY A 229 14.78 4.82 -4.51
N GLN A 230 15.27 4.10 -5.51
CA GLN A 230 15.27 4.56 -6.90
C GLN A 230 13.88 4.58 -7.51
N ARG A 231 12.99 3.66 -7.10
CA ARG A 231 11.61 3.60 -7.59
C ARG A 231 10.69 4.51 -6.81
N THR A 232 10.82 4.53 -5.48
CA THR A 232 9.85 5.21 -4.59
C THR A 232 10.27 6.63 -4.22
N GLY A 233 11.56 6.95 -4.24
CA GLY A 233 12.06 8.20 -3.64
C GLY A 233 11.99 8.20 -2.10
N PHE A 234 11.67 7.07 -1.46
CA PHE A 234 11.73 6.96 -0.01
C PHE A 234 13.17 7.03 0.47
N ALA A 235 13.44 7.94 1.40
CA ALA A 235 14.73 8.15 2.03
C ALA A 235 14.75 7.47 3.41
N PHE A 236 15.77 6.66 3.64
CA PHE A 236 15.95 5.91 4.86
C PHE A 236 17.27 6.25 5.54
N TYR A 237 17.22 6.49 6.85
CA TYR A 237 18.41 6.62 7.68
C TYR A 237 18.80 5.26 8.28
N GLU A 238 20.07 4.90 8.13
CA GLU A 238 20.67 3.71 8.75
C GLU A 238 20.95 4.00 10.23
N ASP A 239 20.08 3.46 11.08
CA ASP A 239 20.13 3.67 12.52
C ASP A 239 21.48 3.17 13.09
N ARG A 240 22.14 4.01 13.89
CA ARG A 240 23.44 3.68 14.51
C ARG A 240 23.29 2.84 15.78
N LEU A 241 22.13 2.86 16.43
CA LEU A 241 21.88 2.14 17.68
C LEU A 241 21.22 0.78 17.46
N LYS A 242 20.54 0.59 16.32
CA LYS A 242 19.84 -0.64 15.95
C LYS A 242 20.10 -1.01 14.50
N LYS A 243 20.07 -2.30 14.18
CA LYS A 243 20.27 -2.78 12.82
C LYS A 243 18.98 -2.65 12.00
N ARG A 244 18.63 -1.40 11.64
CA ARG A 244 17.43 -1.09 10.87
C ARG A 244 17.61 0.19 10.06
N ARG A 245 16.68 0.38 9.14
CA ARG A 245 16.50 1.62 8.38
C ARG A 245 15.20 2.29 8.77
N ILE A 246 15.27 3.56 9.16
CA ILE A 246 14.11 4.38 9.54
C ILE A 246 13.75 5.25 8.34
N LEU A 247 12.49 5.24 7.91
CA LEU A 247 11.99 6.19 6.91
C LEU A 247 12.10 7.61 7.48
N ILE A 248 12.83 8.47 6.80
CA ILE A 248 13.05 9.88 7.19
C ILE A 248 12.51 10.86 6.16
N GLY A 249 12.22 10.40 4.95
CA GLY A 249 11.63 11.27 3.94
C GLY A 249 10.90 10.51 2.84
N VAL A 250 9.88 11.17 2.28
CA VAL A 250 9.21 10.78 1.04
C VAL A 250 9.39 11.89 0.03
N HIS A 251 9.60 11.56 -1.24
CA HIS A 251 9.87 12.58 -2.25
C HIS A 251 8.61 13.41 -2.52
N ALA A 252 8.67 14.72 -2.30
CA ALA A 252 7.54 15.66 -2.33
C ALA A 252 6.73 15.58 -3.62
N ALA A 253 7.38 15.38 -4.78
CA ALA A 253 6.64 15.29 -6.06
C ALA A 253 5.68 14.08 -6.15
N ASN A 254 5.84 13.05 -5.31
CA ASN A 254 4.88 11.95 -5.24
C ASN A 254 3.66 12.34 -4.39
N THR A 255 3.90 13.02 -3.27
CA THR A 255 2.88 13.57 -2.39
C THR A 255 2.06 14.65 -3.09
N ASP A 256 2.72 15.56 -3.85
CA ASP A 256 2.09 16.62 -4.64
C ASP A 256 1.01 16.09 -5.58
N VAL A 257 1.17 14.86 -6.10
CA VAL A 257 0.24 14.24 -7.05
C VAL A 257 -0.53 13.05 -6.48
N ASN A 258 -0.39 12.79 -5.18
CA ASN A 258 -1.07 11.70 -4.46
C ASN A 258 -1.00 10.37 -5.24
N ASN A 259 0.22 9.97 -5.63
CA ASN A 259 0.46 8.69 -6.29
C ASN A 259 0.79 7.59 -5.27
N TRP A 260 1.02 6.36 -5.73
CA TRP A 260 1.29 5.22 -4.83
C TRP A 260 2.61 5.29 -4.03
N PHE A 261 3.37 6.39 -4.12
CA PHE A 261 4.67 6.60 -3.46
C PHE A 261 4.66 7.86 -2.59
N ASP A 262 3.49 8.29 -2.13
CA ASP A 262 3.26 9.44 -1.25
C ASP A 262 3.49 9.14 0.24
N GLY A 263 3.55 7.87 0.61
CA GLY A 263 4.09 7.40 1.88
C GLY A 263 3.09 6.66 2.76
N PRO A 264 3.57 5.95 3.80
CA PRO A 264 2.73 5.01 4.56
C PRO A 264 1.90 5.65 5.67
N PHE A 265 1.61 6.96 5.60
CA PHE A 265 1.05 7.72 6.72
C PHE A 265 -0.38 7.29 7.10
N ASP A 266 -1.16 6.79 6.13
CA ASP A 266 -2.53 6.29 6.33
C ASP A 266 -2.62 4.75 6.33
N GLN A 267 -1.56 4.04 5.90
CA GLN A 267 -1.53 2.58 5.76
C GLN A 267 -1.32 1.79 7.06
N LEU A 268 -2.04 2.14 8.12
CA LEU A 268 -1.82 1.64 9.47
C LEU A 268 -2.20 0.14 9.65
N PRO A 269 -1.67 -0.55 10.67
CA PRO A 269 -1.73 -2.01 10.79
C PRO A 269 -3.08 -2.53 11.35
N ASP A 270 -4.21 -2.03 10.84
CA ASP A 270 -5.55 -2.15 11.45
C ASP A 270 -5.99 -3.59 11.71
N ASN A 271 -5.65 -4.49 10.80
CA ASN A 271 -5.96 -5.91 10.92
C ASN A 271 -5.20 -6.61 12.06
N PHE A 272 -4.13 -6.01 12.56
CA PHE A 272 -3.15 -6.64 13.44
C PHE A 272 -2.96 -5.92 14.77
N LEU A 273 -3.68 -4.82 15.00
CA LEU A 273 -3.61 -4.05 16.24
C LEU A 273 -3.99 -4.89 17.46
N LYS A 274 -3.13 -4.86 18.48
CA LYS A 274 -3.38 -5.50 19.78
C LYS A 274 -3.83 -4.47 20.80
N GLY A 275 -5.00 -4.68 21.41
CA GLY A 275 -5.52 -3.75 22.41
C GLY A 275 -5.59 -2.32 21.86
N ASN A 276 -5.17 -1.33 22.64
CA ASN A 276 -5.15 0.08 22.24
C ASN A 276 -3.75 0.57 21.85
N ALA A 277 -2.83 -0.33 21.46
CA ALA A 277 -1.41 0.01 21.30
C ALA A 277 -1.16 1.24 20.39
N LEU A 278 -1.85 1.33 19.24
CA LEU A 278 -1.74 2.47 18.34
C LEU A 278 -2.30 3.75 18.98
N ARG A 279 -3.56 3.70 19.46
CA ARG A 279 -4.19 4.84 20.16
C ARG A 279 -3.33 5.35 21.30
N ASP A 280 -2.80 4.48 22.15
CA ASP A 280 -2.02 4.86 23.31
C ASP A 280 -0.68 5.52 22.90
N ALA A 281 -0.07 5.07 21.80
CA ALA A 281 1.10 5.71 21.19
C ALA A 281 0.77 7.10 20.60
N ILE A 282 -0.37 7.24 19.93
CA ILE A 282 -0.86 8.54 19.42
C ILE A 282 -1.08 9.51 20.59
N VAL A 283 -1.77 9.07 21.65
CA VAL A 283 -2.05 9.89 22.84
C VAL A 283 -0.77 10.27 23.59
N ALA A 284 0.27 9.43 23.57
CA ALA A 284 1.57 9.78 24.15
C ALA A 284 2.26 10.92 23.37
N THR A 285 2.01 11.03 22.07
CA THR A 285 2.52 12.12 21.21
C THR A 285 1.65 13.37 21.35
N SER A 286 0.33 13.20 21.42
CA SER A 286 -0.66 14.28 21.49
C SER A 286 -1.72 13.97 22.56
N PRO A 287 -1.45 14.30 23.84
CA PRO A 287 -2.33 13.94 24.97
C PRO A 287 -3.77 14.44 24.86
N GLN A 288 -3.99 15.52 24.10
CA GLN A 288 -5.30 16.13 23.86
C GLN A 288 -6.25 15.18 23.11
N LEU A 289 -5.72 14.18 22.39
CA LEU A 289 -6.50 13.22 21.61
C LEU A 289 -7.11 12.09 22.45
N ALA A 290 -6.80 12.00 23.75
CA ALA A 290 -7.15 10.85 24.59
C ALA A 290 -8.64 10.45 24.54
N ASN A 291 -9.56 11.39 24.36
CA ASN A 291 -11.00 11.10 24.33
C ASN A 291 -11.65 11.42 22.97
N THR A 292 -10.86 11.71 21.94
CA THR A 292 -11.36 12.09 20.61
C THR A 292 -11.17 11.00 19.57
N ILE A 293 -10.21 10.09 19.80
CA ILE A 293 -9.90 9.03 18.84
C ILE A 293 -10.25 7.63 19.35
N ASP A 294 -10.63 6.76 18.41
CA ASP A 294 -10.82 5.34 18.67
C ASP A 294 -9.49 4.55 18.72
N ARG A 295 -9.57 3.22 18.81
CA ARG A 295 -8.38 2.33 18.87
C ARG A 295 -7.52 2.36 17.60
N PHE A 296 -8.09 2.76 16.47
CA PHE A 296 -7.44 2.88 15.16
C PHE A 296 -6.90 4.30 14.93
N GLY A 297 -7.31 5.27 15.76
CA GLY A 297 -6.92 6.67 15.57
C GLY A 297 -7.93 7.47 14.73
N ASN A 298 -9.14 6.95 14.52
CA ASN A 298 -10.20 7.67 13.83
C ASN A 298 -10.87 8.67 14.78
N TYR A 299 -11.19 9.86 14.28
CA TYR A 299 -11.93 10.90 15.00
C TYR A 299 -13.44 10.65 15.01
N ASP A 300 -13.94 10.07 13.92
CA ASP A 300 -15.35 9.78 13.75
C ASP A 300 -15.64 8.26 13.81
N LYS A 301 -16.93 7.92 13.77
CA LYS A 301 -17.41 6.53 13.85
C LYS A 301 -17.40 5.79 12.52
N GLU A 302 -17.27 6.52 11.41
CA GLU A 302 -17.27 6.01 10.05
C GLU A 302 -15.84 5.71 9.56
N GLY A 303 -14.81 6.13 10.31
CA GLY A 303 -13.41 5.95 9.96
C GLY A 303 -12.97 6.79 8.76
N SER A 304 -13.60 7.95 8.53
CA SER A 304 -13.31 8.83 7.39
C SER A 304 -12.24 9.87 7.70
N GLU A 305 -12.12 10.31 8.95
CA GLU A 305 -11.07 11.20 9.44
C GLU A 305 -10.18 10.48 10.46
N ARG A 306 -8.87 10.57 10.26
CA ARG A 306 -7.87 9.82 11.04
C ARG A 306 -6.66 10.68 11.38
N VAL A 307 -6.01 10.36 12.49
CA VAL A 307 -4.73 10.97 12.88
C VAL A 307 -3.67 10.62 11.84
N PHE A 308 -3.06 11.67 11.28
CA PHE A 308 -1.94 11.59 10.36
C PHE A 308 -0.65 11.21 11.11
N ILE A 309 0.04 10.15 10.66
CA ILE A 309 1.30 9.68 11.26
C ILE A 309 2.40 9.70 10.19
N ALA A 310 3.07 10.85 10.02
CA ALA A 310 4.22 11.00 9.13
C ALA A 310 5.44 11.53 9.89
N PRO A 311 6.22 10.67 10.57
CA PRO A 311 7.45 11.07 11.25
C PRO A 311 8.62 11.16 10.24
N TYR A 312 8.38 11.83 9.12
CA TYR A 312 9.30 12.02 8.01
C TYR A 312 8.95 13.31 7.26
N ILE A 313 9.88 13.86 6.51
CA ILE A 313 9.65 15.07 5.70
C ILE A 313 9.24 14.75 4.26
N HIS A 314 8.55 15.68 3.62
CA HIS A 314 8.40 15.67 2.16
C HIS A 314 9.58 16.40 1.49
N TRP A 315 10.58 15.64 1.04
CA TRP A 315 11.81 16.22 0.47
C TRP A 315 11.70 16.41 -1.05
N ARG A 316 12.10 17.57 -1.55
CA ARG A 316 12.26 17.87 -2.98
C ARG A 316 13.73 17.82 -3.40
N TYR A 317 14.63 18.18 -2.50
CA TYR A 317 16.06 18.20 -2.73
C TYR A 317 16.77 17.37 -1.66
N GLU A 318 17.77 16.59 -2.06
CA GLU A 318 18.41 15.65 -1.12
C GLU A 318 19.06 16.35 0.08
N ASP A 319 19.53 17.58 -0.06
CA ASP A 319 20.16 18.36 1.01
C ASP A 319 19.20 18.67 2.18
N GLU A 320 17.89 18.66 1.96
CA GLU A 320 16.88 18.76 3.04
C GLU A 320 16.98 17.58 4.01
N LEU A 321 17.45 16.42 3.56
CA LEU A 321 17.69 15.24 4.42
C LEU A 321 18.88 15.43 5.37
N ALA A 322 19.68 16.49 5.21
CA ALA A 322 20.83 16.77 6.08
C ALA A 322 20.41 16.99 7.54
N VAL A 323 19.20 17.50 7.80
CA VAL A 323 18.68 17.73 9.15
C VAL A 323 18.79 16.49 10.04
N PHE A 324 18.49 15.31 9.48
CA PHE A 324 18.58 14.05 10.21
C PHE A 324 20.02 13.64 10.48
N SER A 325 20.88 13.70 9.45
CA SER A 325 22.28 13.28 9.58
C SER A 325 23.07 14.24 10.48
N ASP A 326 22.82 15.54 10.42
CA ASP A 326 23.51 16.54 11.21
C ASP A 326 23.17 16.42 12.71
N CYS A 327 21.93 16.07 13.04
CA CYS A 327 21.52 15.75 14.40
C CYS A 327 22.06 14.38 14.84
N ALA A 328 21.76 13.32 14.08
CA ALA A 328 21.98 11.94 14.49
C ALA A 328 23.47 11.49 14.47
N ARG A 329 24.37 12.28 13.88
CA ARG A 329 25.82 11.99 13.87
C ARG A 329 26.53 12.25 15.20
N ASP A 330 25.98 13.09 16.09
CA ASP A 330 26.64 13.41 17.36
C ASP A 330 26.65 12.19 18.29
N LEU A 331 27.83 11.60 18.50
CA LEU A 331 28.02 10.41 19.34
C LEU A 331 27.80 10.67 20.84
N GLY A 332 27.66 11.93 21.26
CA GLY A 332 27.38 12.33 22.64
C GLY A 332 25.91 12.28 23.05
N LEU A 333 24.97 12.18 22.10
CA LEU A 333 23.54 12.16 22.39
C LEU A 333 23.13 10.94 23.21
N SER A 334 22.29 11.15 24.23
CA SER A 334 21.57 10.06 24.88
C SER A 334 20.63 9.35 23.90
N GLU A 335 20.17 8.15 24.24
CA GLU A 335 19.20 7.41 23.41
C GLU A 335 17.94 8.24 23.10
N LYS A 336 17.42 8.97 24.10
CA LYS A 336 16.26 9.84 23.93
C LYS A 336 16.55 10.96 22.94
N GLU A 337 17.65 11.68 23.13
CA GLU A 337 18.03 12.81 22.26
C GLU A 337 18.32 12.35 20.83
N TYR A 338 18.98 11.20 20.67
CA TYR A 338 19.22 10.60 19.37
C TYR A 338 17.93 10.27 18.62
N TYR A 339 16.95 9.63 19.27
CA TYR A 339 15.68 9.33 18.59
C TYR A 339 14.79 10.55 18.40
N SER A 340 14.98 11.62 19.18
CA SER A 340 14.33 12.90 18.91
C SER A 340 14.83 13.58 17.62
N CYS A 341 15.99 13.19 17.07
CA CYS A 341 16.43 13.65 15.75
C CYS A 341 15.51 13.21 14.60
N PHE A 342 14.66 12.20 14.82
CA PHE A 342 13.70 11.70 13.83
C PHE A 342 12.27 12.15 14.12
N ALA A 343 12.08 13.06 15.07
CA ALA A 343 10.80 13.71 15.29
C ALA A 343 10.64 14.84 14.27
N ILE A 344 9.54 14.82 13.51
CA ILE A 344 9.12 15.94 12.66
C ILE A 344 7.87 16.55 13.30
N SER A 345 7.90 17.86 13.57
CA SER A 345 6.68 18.55 13.98
C SER A 345 5.87 18.93 12.74
N PRO A 346 4.53 19.03 12.83
CA PRO A 346 3.71 19.53 11.73
C PRO A 346 4.15 20.92 11.23
N GLU A 347 4.74 21.74 12.10
CA GLU A 347 5.27 23.07 11.75
C GLU A 347 6.52 22.99 10.86
N ASP A 348 7.28 21.91 10.95
CA ASP A 348 8.49 21.68 10.15
C ASP A 348 8.18 21.24 8.71
N ASP A 349 6.98 20.72 8.43
CA ASP A 349 6.54 20.24 7.10
C ASP A 349 5.87 21.36 6.26
N HIS A 350 5.46 22.47 6.90
CA HIS A 350 4.76 23.59 6.24
C HIS A 350 5.64 24.80 5.91
N ALA A 351 6.93 24.78 6.25
CA ALA A 351 7.82 25.91 6.00
C ALA A 351 8.07 26.20 4.50
N GLU A 352 7.72 25.29 3.59
CA GLU A 352 7.86 25.50 2.13
C GLU A 352 6.60 25.18 1.28
N SER A 353 5.48 24.75 1.89
CA SER A 353 4.23 24.43 1.17
C SER A 353 3.11 25.48 1.31
N ALA A 354 3.39 26.65 1.91
CA ALA A 354 2.45 27.77 2.10
C ALA A 354 2.07 28.47 0.77
N GLY A 355 1.43 27.74 -0.12
CA GLY A 355 0.85 28.22 -1.38
C GLY A 355 -0.52 27.62 -1.71
N ALA A 356 -1.08 26.73 -0.88
CA ALA A 356 -2.38 26.13 -1.17
C ALA A 356 -3.11 25.64 0.09
N GLU A 357 -3.50 26.53 1.01
CA GLU A 357 -4.57 26.26 1.98
C GLU A 357 -5.01 27.57 2.68
N ASP A 358 -5.77 28.41 1.96
CA ASP A 358 -6.74 29.32 2.57
C ASP A 358 -7.80 29.69 1.54
N MET A 359 -8.82 28.85 1.39
CA MET A 359 -10.12 29.27 0.88
C MET A 359 -11.21 28.36 1.44
N GLY A 360 -12.01 28.89 2.37
CA GLY A 360 -13.41 28.46 2.45
C GLY A 360 -14.03 28.24 3.83
N SER A 361 -13.77 29.10 4.82
CA SER A 361 -14.74 29.28 5.92
C SER A 361 -15.31 30.70 5.91
N GLU A 362 -16.23 30.98 4.98
CA GLU A 362 -17.09 32.17 5.09
C GLU A 362 -18.39 31.82 5.83
N ASP A 363 -18.44 32.42 7.01
CA ASP A 363 -19.52 32.53 7.97
C ASP A 363 -20.83 33.03 7.33
N LYS A 364 -21.84 32.16 7.24
CA LYS A 364 -23.22 32.56 6.91
C LYS A 364 -24.00 32.85 8.19
N SER A 365 -23.79 34.04 8.73
CA SER A 365 -24.67 34.66 9.71
C SER A 365 -24.82 36.16 9.40
N ALA A 366 -25.66 36.46 8.39
CA ALA A 366 -26.10 37.82 8.12
C ALA A 366 -27.63 37.90 8.22
N THR A 367 -28.07 38.28 9.41
CA THR A 367 -29.45 38.66 9.74
C THR A 367 -29.84 39.92 8.97
N ILE A 368 -30.89 39.85 8.15
CA ILE A 368 -31.49 40.99 7.45
C ILE A 368 -32.40 41.76 8.42
N PRO A 369 -32.21 43.07 8.66
CA PRO A 369 -33.21 43.88 9.34
C PRO A 369 -34.31 44.31 8.36
N ALA A 370 -35.56 44.06 8.74
CA ALA A 370 -36.74 44.57 8.08
C ALA A 370 -36.93 46.06 8.36
N THR A 371 -36.88 46.89 7.32
CA THR A 371 -37.47 48.23 7.33
C THR A 371 -38.13 48.49 5.97
N ALA A 372 -39.46 48.52 5.97
CA ALA A 372 -40.24 49.23 4.96
C ALA A 372 -41.41 49.91 5.66
N ALA A 373 -41.29 51.23 5.81
CA ALA A 373 -42.39 52.13 6.10
C ALA A 373 -42.73 52.88 4.81
N LYS A 374 -43.78 52.42 4.12
CA LYS A 374 -44.87 53.18 3.49
C LYS A 374 -45.56 52.37 2.41
#